data_AF-A0A9K3HJS0-F1
#
_entry.id   AF-A0A9K3HJS0-F1
#
_cell.length_a   1.000
_cell.length_b   1.000
_cell.length_c   1.000
_cell.angle_alpha   90.00
_cell.angle_beta   90.00
_cell.angle_gamma   90.00
#
_symmetry.space_group_name_H-M   'P 1'
#
loop_
_entity.id
_entity.type
_entity.pdbx_description
1 polymer ?
#
loop_
_entity_poly.entity_id
_entity_poly.type
_entity_poly.pdbx_seq_one_letter_code
_entity_poly.pdbx_strand_id
1 'polypeptide(L)'
;MELKAIDSGLVHENSVQENFKIWCNISQTPESMINKNASCPMTLATKEINYPFMAVQVVAGESFVVSFPRSVTNVGRANSTYVAHIERDRSKLQVSVEPNTLQFTTMNHIGSLS
;
A
#
# COMPACT_ATOMS: atom_id res chain seq x y z
N MET A 1 18.09 -9.11 -16.04
CA MET A 1 16.74 -9.58 -15.69
C MET A 1 16.73 -9.82 -14.19
N GLU A 2 15.92 -9.06 -13.44
CA GLU A 2 15.84 -9.22 -11.98
C GLU A 2 15.01 -10.47 -11.66
N LEU A 3 15.69 -11.61 -11.49
CA LEU A 3 15.05 -12.89 -11.12
C LEU A 3 14.17 -12.77 -9.86
N LYS A 4 14.48 -11.82 -8.97
CA LYS A 4 13.69 -11.53 -7.76
C LYS A 4 12.31 -10.93 -8.03
N ALA A 5 12.13 -10.20 -9.13
CA ALA A 5 10.82 -9.64 -9.47
C ALA A 5 9.85 -10.70 -10.01
N ILE A 6 10.39 -11.82 -10.52
CA ILE A 6 9.59 -12.96 -11.03
C ILE A 6 9.00 -13.77 -9.86
N ASP A 7 9.76 -13.92 -8.77
CA ASP A 7 9.34 -14.67 -7.57
C ASP A 7 9.38 -13.74 -6.34
N SER A 8 8.47 -12.78 -6.31
CA SER A 8 8.41 -11.75 -5.27
C SER A 8 7.84 -12.25 -3.93
N GLY A 9 7.17 -13.40 -3.92
CA GLY A 9 6.49 -13.98 -2.76
C GLY A 9 5.20 -13.24 -2.35
N LEU A 10 5.28 -11.92 -2.16
CA LEU A 10 4.16 -11.03 -1.84
C LEU A 10 4.02 -9.92 -2.88
N VAL A 11 2.78 -9.55 -3.20
CA VAL A 11 2.47 -8.43 -4.09
C VAL A 11 1.33 -7.58 -3.53
N HIS A 12 1.36 -6.28 -3.83
CA HIS A 12 0.21 -5.40 -3.61
C HIS A 12 -0.67 -5.45 -4.85
N GLU A 13 -1.82 -6.09 -4.73
CA GLU A 13 -2.82 -6.11 -5.80
C GLU A 13 -3.81 -4.97 -5.62
N ASN A 14 -4.16 -4.35 -6.74
CA ASN A 14 -5.19 -3.34 -6.85
C ASN A 14 -6.11 -3.70 -8.01
N SER A 15 -7.41 -3.55 -7.81
CA SER A 15 -8.39 -3.60 -8.89
C SER A 15 -8.16 -2.47 -9.90
N VAL A 16 -8.74 -2.61 -11.10
CA VAL A 16 -8.72 -1.54 -12.11
C VAL A 16 -9.34 -0.26 -11.55
N GLN A 17 -10.39 -0.38 -10.74
CA GLN A 17 -11.06 0.75 -10.09
C GLN A 17 -10.16 1.43 -9.05
N GLU A 18 -9.41 0.66 -8.25
CA GLU A 18 -8.45 1.23 -7.28
C GLU A 18 -7.28 1.91 -7.98
N ASN A 19 -6.73 1.30 -9.04
CA ASN A 19 -5.71 1.94 -9.86
C ASN A 19 -6.22 3.24 -10.48
N PHE A 20 -7.48 3.27 -10.93
CA PHE A 20 -8.10 4.49 -11.44
C PHE A 20 -8.24 5.56 -10.35
N LYS A 21 -8.63 5.19 -9.11
CA LYS A 21 -8.66 6.12 -7.97
C LYS A 21 -7.27 6.66 -7.62
N ILE A 22 -6.25 5.80 -7.62
CA ILE A 22 -4.84 6.19 -7.39
C ILE A 22 -4.41 7.19 -8.47
N TRP A 23 -4.69 6.88 -9.73
CA TRP A 23 -4.36 7.76 -10.84
C TRP A 23 -5.08 9.12 -10.72
N CYS A 24 -6.39 9.15 -10.43
CA CYS A 24 -7.14 10.37 -10.18
C CYS A 24 -6.52 11.22 -9.04
N ASN A 25 -6.04 10.58 -7.98
CA ASN A 25 -5.43 11.26 -6.84
C ASN A 25 -4.08 11.92 -7.23
N ILE A 26 -3.27 11.22 -8.01
CA ILE A 26 -1.94 11.70 -8.43
C ILE A 26 -2.05 12.74 -9.56
N SER A 27 -2.93 12.51 -10.52
CA SER A 27 -2.97 13.30 -11.75
C SER A 27 -3.49 14.71 -11.52
N GLN A 28 -4.35 14.92 -10.51
CA GLN A 28 -5.09 16.17 -10.28
C GLN A 28 -5.75 16.70 -11.57
N THR A 29 -5.94 15.84 -12.57
CA THR A 29 -6.42 16.22 -13.89
C THR A 29 -7.89 16.54 -13.78
N PRO A 30 -8.36 17.66 -14.37
CA PRO A 30 -9.77 17.95 -14.47
C PRO A 30 -10.52 16.77 -15.09
N GLU A 31 -11.66 16.38 -14.52
CA GLU A 31 -12.49 15.27 -15.02
C GLU A 31 -12.78 15.41 -16.53
N SER A 32 -12.90 16.65 -16.99
CA SER A 32 -13.10 17.03 -18.40
C SER A 32 -12.00 16.56 -19.36
N MET A 33 -10.80 16.22 -18.88
CA MET A 33 -9.67 15.76 -19.69
C MET A 33 -9.58 14.23 -19.82
N ILE A 34 -10.35 13.48 -19.04
CA ILE A 34 -10.29 12.00 -18.99
C ILE A 34 -11.30 11.42 -19.98
N ASN A 35 -12.57 11.84 -19.86
CA ASN A 35 -13.71 11.53 -20.72
C ASN A 35 -14.93 12.29 -20.13
N LYS A 36 -15.88 12.78 -20.95
CA LYS A 36 -17.15 13.37 -20.48
C LYS A 36 -17.95 12.47 -19.51
N ASN A 37 -17.74 11.16 -19.54
CA ASN A 37 -18.42 10.19 -18.67
C ASN A 37 -17.54 9.62 -17.56
N ALA A 38 -16.27 10.03 -17.45
CA ALA A 38 -15.38 9.58 -16.37
C ALA A 38 -15.43 10.61 -15.24
N SER A 39 -16.09 10.26 -14.13
CA SER A 39 -15.99 11.01 -12.88
C SER A 39 -14.95 10.35 -11.99
N CYS A 40 -14.05 11.14 -11.42
CA CYS A 40 -13.10 10.66 -10.42
C CYS A 40 -13.88 10.42 -9.12
N PRO A 41 -13.93 9.19 -8.60
CA PRO A 41 -14.57 8.93 -7.32
C PRO A 41 -13.87 9.73 -6.22
N MET A 42 -14.60 10.05 -5.15
CA MET A 42 -14.09 10.74 -3.96
C MET A 42 -12.67 10.26 -3.60
N THR A 43 -11.78 11.23 -3.40
CA THR A 43 -10.34 11.02 -3.19
C THR A 43 -10.09 10.15 -1.96
N LEU A 44 -9.55 8.95 -2.17
CA LEU A 44 -8.91 8.18 -1.10
C LEU A 44 -7.77 9.02 -0.51
N ALA A 45 -7.58 9.00 0.81
CA ALA A 45 -6.39 9.63 1.36
C ALA A 45 -5.15 8.89 0.84
N THR A 46 -4.05 9.59 0.50
CA THR A 46 -2.83 8.94 -0.04
C THR A 46 -2.31 7.82 0.87
N LYS A 47 -2.53 7.96 2.19
CA LYS A 47 -2.19 6.94 3.19
C LYS A 47 -2.98 5.63 3.06
N GLU A 48 -4.17 5.65 2.45
CA GLU A 48 -5.09 4.50 2.28
C GLU A 48 -4.85 3.72 0.98
N ILE A 49 -3.99 4.23 0.09
CA ILE A 49 -3.67 3.59 -1.18
C ILE A 49 -2.85 2.31 -0.92
N ASN A 50 -3.33 1.15 -1.35
CA ASN A 50 -2.61 -0.13 -1.22
C ASN A 50 -1.42 -0.20 -2.21
N TYR A 51 -0.31 0.40 -1.83
CA TYR A 51 0.87 0.54 -2.68
C TYR A 51 2.14 0.26 -1.86
N PRO A 52 3.22 -0.27 -2.48
CA PRO A 52 4.48 -0.60 -1.79
C PRO A 52 5.27 0.62 -1.27
N PHE A 53 4.63 1.79 -1.23
CA PHE A 53 5.20 3.02 -0.71
C PHE A 53 4.18 3.71 0.22
N MET A 54 4.72 4.41 1.23
CA MET A 54 3.95 5.11 2.25
C MET A 54 4.44 6.55 2.34
N ALA A 55 3.54 7.51 2.14
CA ALA A 55 3.83 8.93 2.30
C ALA A 55 2.62 9.66 2.88
N VAL A 56 2.91 10.64 3.71
CA VAL A 56 1.93 11.56 4.29
C VAL A 56 2.55 12.95 4.39
N GLN A 57 1.77 13.98 4.10
CA GLN A 57 2.17 15.35 4.35
C GLN A 57 1.86 15.70 5.81
N VAL A 58 2.84 16.26 6.52
CA VAL A 58 2.72 16.67 7.92
C VAL A 58 3.06 18.14 8.07
N VAL A 59 2.56 18.77 9.13
CA VAL A 59 2.89 20.16 9.47
C VAL A 59 4.21 20.18 10.25
N ALA A 60 5.14 21.02 9.83
CA ALA A 60 6.44 21.12 10.48
C ALA A 60 6.29 21.63 11.93
N GLY A 61 6.91 20.93 12.87
CA GLY A 61 6.86 21.27 14.30
C GLY A 61 5.66 20.70 15.05
N GLU A 62 4.68 20.10 14.36
CA GLU A 62 3.54 19.44 15.00
C GLU A 62 3.78 17.93 15.16
N SER A 63 3.34 17.40 16.30
CA SER A 63 3.28 15.96 16.52
C SER A 63 2.20 15.33 15.65
N PHE A 64 2.50 14.21 15.01
CA PHE A 64 1.57 13.48 14.17
C PHE A 64 1.55 11.99 14.49
N VAL A 65 0.41 11.37 14.22
CA VAL A 65 0.23 9.91 14.23
C VAL A 65 -0.50 9.54 12.94
N VAL A 66 0.02 8.57 12.22
CA VAL A 66 -0.54 8.09 10.94
C VAL A 66 -0.50 6.57 10.92
N SER A 67 -1.54 5.97 10.33
CA SER A 67 -1.61 4.53 10.06
C SER A 67 -1.78 4.34 8.55
N PHE A 68 -1.11 3.32 8.00
CA PHE A 68 -1.10 3.01 6.58
C PHE A 68 -1.67 1.61 6.36
N PRO A 69 -3.00 1.46 6.19
CA PRO A 69 -3.58 0.16 5.93
C PRO A 69 -3.06 -0.39 4.60
N ARG A 70 -2.57 -1.63 4.61
CA ARG A 70 -2.04 -2.33 3.44
C ARG A 70 -2.56 -3.75 3.39
N SER A 71 -2.68 -4.26 2.17
CA SER A 71 -2.98 -5.66 1.91
C SER A 71 -1.96 -6.22 0.93
N VAL A 72 -1.47 -7.41 1.22
CA VAL A 72 -0.52 -8.14 0.38
C VAL A 72 -1.09 -9.51 0.06
N THR A 73 -0.94 -9.92 -1.20
CA THR A 73 -1.33 -11.25 -1.67
C THR A 73 -0.11 -12.15 -1.73
N ASN A 74 -0.22 -13.36 -1.15
CA ASN A 74 0.81 -14.38 -1.29
C ASN A 74 0.76 -15.03 -2.67
N VAL A 75 1.68 -14.65 -3.55
CA VAL A 75 1.90 -15.25 -4.87
C VAL A 75 3.05 -16.27 -4.87
N GLY A 76 3.71 -16.43 -3.72
CA GLY A 76 4.75 -17.43 -3.50
C GLY A 76 4.19 -18.76 -2.98
N ARG A 77 4.97 -19.48 -2.19
CA ARG A 77 4.60 -20.81 -1.67
C ARG A 77 3.50 -20.73 -0.61
N ALA A 78 2.64 -21.74 -0.59
CA ALA A 78 1.72 -22.01 0.51
C ALA A 78 2.49 -22.39 1.80
N ASN A 79 1.83 -22.29 2.96
CA ASN A 79 2.42 -22.51 4.29
C ASN A 79 3.67 -21.64 4.54
N SER A 80 3.58 -20.37 4.18
CA SER A 80 4.64 -19.39 4.38
C SER A 80 4.29 -18.44 5.52
N THR A 81 5.33 -17.99 6.24
CA THR A 81 5.20 -16.99 7.30
C THR A 81 6.14 -15.84 6.98
N TYR A 82 5.61 -14.63 6.99
CA TYR A 82 6.36 -13.40 6.78
C TYR A 82 6.33 -12.58 8.07
N VAL A 83 7.49 -12.10 8.48
CA VAL A 83 7.66 -11.27 9.69
C VAL A 83 8.15 -9.90 9.25
N ALA A 84 7.45 -8.85 9.69
CA ALA A 84 7.80 -7.48 9.38
C ALA A 84 9.13 -7.08 10.04
N HIS A 85 10.02 -6.49 9.26
CA HIS A 85 11.28 -5.92 9.72
C HIS A 85 11.30 -4.42 9.46
N ILE A 86 11.67 -3.63 10.47
CA ILE A 86 11.64 -2.17 10.41
C ILE A 86 13.04 -1.62 10.59
N GLU A 87 13.59 -1.03 9.53
CA GLU A 87 14.82 -0.24 9.56
C GLU A 87 14.47 1.23 9.66
N ARG A 88 14.84 1.88 10.78
CA ARG A 88 14.53 3.30 11.02
C ARG A 88 15.52 3.97 11.96
N ASP A 89 15.60 5.29 11.82
CA ASP A 89 16.21 6.17 12.81
C ASP A 89 15.25 6.36 13.99
N ARG A 90 15.51 5.66 15.10
CA ARG A 90 14.66 5.69 16.29
C ARG A 90 14.62 7.04 16.98
N SER A 91 15.59 7.93 16.70
CA SER A 91 15.61 9.29 17.27
C SER A 91 14.60 10.23 16.60
N LYS A 92 14.13 9.89 15.39
CA LYS A 92 13.24 10.74 14.59
C LYS A 92 11.81 10.25 14.57
N LEU A 93 11.60 8.94 14.44
CA LEU A 93 10.28 8.35 14.22
C LEU A 93 10.10 7.05 14.99
N GLN A 94 8.90 6.87 15.55
CA GLN A 94 8.41 5.59 16.02
C GLN A 94 7.55 4.96 14.93
N VAL A 95 7.85 3.70 14.58
CA VAL A 95 7.13 2.93 13.57
C VAL A 95 6.89 1.54 14.13
N SER A 96 5.68 1.05 13.96
CA SER A 96 5.20 -0.28 14.30
C SER A 96 4.38 -0.84 13.14
N VAL A 97 4.25 -2.16 13.08
CA VAL A 97 3.41 -2.86 12.09
C VAL A 97 2.50 -3.82 12.83
N GLU A 98 1.21 -3.79 12.53
CA GLU A 98 0.21 -4.67 13.13
C GLU A 98 -0.67 -5.34 12.05
N PRO A 99 -0.75 -6.69 12.03
CA PRO A 99 0.08 -7.63 12.76
C PRO A 99 1.52 -7.63 12.23
N ASN A 100 2.50 -7.88 13.10
CA ASN A 100 3.91 -7.98 12.69
C ASN A 100 4.25 -9.29 11.96
N THR A 101 3.31 -10.24 11.94
CA THR A 101 3.48 -11.58 11.35
C THR A 101 2.26 -11.92 10.51
N LEU A 102 2.47 -12.28 9.25
CA LEU A 102 1.45 -12.77 8.35
C LEU A 102 1.72 -14.24 8.03
N GLN A 103 0.71 -15.09 8.22
CA GLN A 103 0.77 -16.51 7.90
C GLN A 103 -0.18 -16.83 6.76
N PHE A 104 0.35 -17.49 5.73
CA PHE A 104 -0.41 -17.88 4.54
C PHE A 104 -0.39 -19.39 4.40
N THR A 105 -1.56 -20.01 4.56
CA THR A 105 -1.73 -21.46 4.40
C THR A 105 -1.92 -21.85 2.92
N THR A 106 -2.37 -20.92 2.08
CA THR A 106 -2.61 -21.14 0.65
C THR A 106 -1.99 -20.03 -0.22
N MET A 107 -1.85 -20.32 -1.51
CA MET A 107 -1.54 -19.30 -2.52
C MET A 107 -2.74 -18.39 -2.76
N ASN A 108 -2.49 -17.16 -3.18
CA ASN A 108 -3.46 -16.09 -3.43
C ASN A 108 -4.31 -15.68 -2.22
N HIS A 109 -3.89 -16.07 -1.01
CA HIS A 109 -4.49 -15.58 0.21
C HIS A 109 -3.99 -14.15 0.48
N ILE A 110 -4.90 -13.29 0.93
CA ILE A 110 -4.64 -11.88 1.23
C ILE A 110 -4.43 -11.72 2.73
N GLY A 111 -3.33 -11.07 3.10
CA GLY A 111 -3.05 -10.65 4.46
C GLY A 111 -3.10 -9.12 4.53
N SER A 112 -3.63 -8.59 5.62
CA SER A 112 -3.70 -7.14 5.86
C SER A 112 -2.84 -6.75 7.06
N LEU A 113 -2.24 -5.57 6.98
CA LEU A 113 -1.42 -4.96 8.03
C LEU A 113 -1.59 -3.44 8.02
N SER A 114 -1.15 -2.77 9.09
CA SER A 114 -1.11 -1.31 9.19
C SER A 114 0.08 -0.78 9.97
#